data_AF-A0A7W1LWK1-F1
#
_entry.id   AF-A0A7W1LWK1-F1
#
_cell.length_a   1.000
_cell.length_b   1.000
_cell.length_c   1.000
_cell.angle_alpha   90.00
_cell.angle_beta   90.00
_cell.angle_gamma   90.00
#
_symmetry.space_group_name_H-M   'P 1'
#
loop_
_entity.id
_entity.type
_entity.pdbx_description
1 polymer ?
#
loop_
_entity_poly.entity_id
_entity_poly.type
_entity_poly.pdbx_seq_one_letter_code
_entity_poly.pdbx_strand_id
1 'polypeptide(L)'
;MTEQRTMLDFAEQMKWLVDAAFPEAARVRVVMDNLNTHKAASLYERFAPEEARRILRKLEFHYMPKHGSWLNMAEIELSVLSRQCLDRRIGEEETLTREIRQWKEARSTCGRPCSKTSSASGRSGQSFTPRATAPRSCVCQSGRRSKTASRTKSSGSSKSWPTTLTTPAST
;
A
#
# COMPACT_ATOMS: atom_id res chain seq x y z
N MET A 1 -6.79 -16.40 -2.73
CA MET A 1 -6.67 -15.51 -1.55
C MET A 1 -6.87 -16.38 -0.30
N THR A 2 -6.24 -16.10 0.85
CA THR A 2 -6.52 -16.88 2.07
C THR A 2 -7.78 -16.34 2.74
N GLU A 3 -8.64 -17.24 3.26
CA GLU A 3 -9.93 -16.87 3.88
C GLU A 3 -9.76 -16.26 5.27
N GLN A 4 -8.64 -16.53 5.94
CA GLN A 4 -8.33 -16.02 7.28
C GLN A 4 -6.94 -15.40 7.32
N ARG A 5 -6.78 -14.37 8.16
CA ARG A 5 -5.47 -13.79 8.49
C ARG A 5 -4.96 -14.49 9.73
N THR A 6 -4.13 -15.51 9.56
CA THR A 6 -3.58 -16.26 10.69
C THR A 6 -2.15 -15.83 11.00
N MET A 7 -1.71 -16.11 12.23
CA MET A 7 -0.30 -15.98 12.61
C MET A 7 0.61 -16.91 11.79
N LEU A 8 0.07 -18.04 11.30
CA LEU A 8 0.80 -19.00 10.48
C LEU A 8 1.09 -18.44 9.08
N ASP A 9 0.13 -17.74 8.48
CA ASP A 9 0.33 -17.06 7.18
C ASP A 9 1.44 -16.01 7.27
N PHE A 10 1.51 -15.29 8.39
CA PHE A 10 2.58 -14.33 8.64
C PHE A 10 3.95 -15.04 8.71
N ALA A 11 4.03 -16.17 9.42
CA ALA A 11 5.25 -16.96 9.51
C ALA A 11 5.72 -17.45 8.12
N GLU A 12 4.80 -17.95 7.29
CA GLU A 12 5.10 -18.37 5.91
C GLU A 12 5.56 -17.19 5.03
N GLN A 13 4.94 -16.03 5.19
CA GLN A 13 5.32 -14.82 4.46
C GLN A 13 6.72 -14.33 4.84
N MET A 14 7.11 -14.42 6.12
CA MET A 14 8.46 -14.09 6.58
C MET A 14 9.50 -15.08 6.06
N LYS A 15 9.18 -16.37 6.00
CA LYS A 15 10.05 -17.38 5.38
C LYS A 15 10.27 -17.08 3.90
N TRP A 16 9.20 -16.82 3.15
CA TRP A 16 9.30 -16.44 1.74
C TRP A 16 10.16 -15.18 1.53
N LEU A 17 10.04 -14.19 2.43
CA LEU A 17 10.83 -12.96 2.36
C LEU A 17 12.34 -13.24 2.46
N VAL A 18 12.72 -14.11 3.39
CA VAL A 18 14.13 -14.46 3.64
C VAL A 18 14.68 -15.40 2.57
N ASP A 19 13.92 -16.41 2.17
CA ASP A 19 14.41 -17.49 1.31
C ASP A 19 14.29 -17.15 -0.18
N ALA A 20 13.19 -16.51 -0.61
CA ALA A 20 12.91 -16.28 -2.03
C ALA A 20 13.14 -14.81 -2.44
N ALA A 21 12.71 -13.84 -1.64
CA ALA A 21 12.81 -12.44 -2.04
C ALA A 21 14.22 -11.86 -1.83
N PHE A 22 14.88 -12.20 -0.72
CA PHE A 22 16.20 -11.66 -0.34
C PHE A 22 17.17 -12.74 0.20
N PRO A 23 17.49 -13.78 -0.58
CA PRO A 23 18.35 -14.88 -0.11
C PRO A 23 19.76 -14.42 0.31
N GLU A 24 20.33 -13.48 -0.46
CA GLU A 24 21.70 -12.96 -0.28
C GLU A 24 21.81 -11.88 0.81
N ALA A 25 20.68 -11.36 1.33
CA ALA A 25 20.73 -10.33 2.34
C ALA A 25 21.25 -10.90 3.67
N ALA A 26 22.26 -10.23 4.24
CA ALA A 26 22.77 -10.56 5.57
C ALA A 26 21.72 -10.29 6.67
N ARG A 27 20.99 -9.17 6.53
CA ARG A 27 19.85 -8.80 7.36
C ARG A 27 18.77 -8.10 6.53
N VAL A 28 17.51 -8.36 6.87
CA VAL A 28 16.32 -7.77 6.27
C VAL A 28 15.58 -7.01 7.37
N ARG A 29 15.53 -5.68 7.23
CA ARG A 29 14.77 -4.80 8.11
C ARG A 29 13.33 -4.73 7.66
N VAL A 30 12.43 -5.23 8.48
CA VAL A 30 11.00 -5.25 8.19
C VAL A 30 10.31 -4.22 9.06
N VAL A 31 9.78 -3.17 8.43
CA VAL A 31 8.94 -2.17 9.09
C VAL A 31 7.50 -2.65 9.03
N MET A 32 6.85 -2.78 10.17
CA MET A 32 5.49 -3.30 10.28
C MET A 32 4.64 -2.53 11.30
N ASP A 33 3.32 -2.62 11.14
CA ASP A 33 2.35 -2.11 12.10
C ASP A 33 2.28 -3.00 13.35
N ASN A 34 1.78 -2.45 14.45
CA ASN A 34 1.68 -3.12 15.74
C ASN A 34 0.41 -3.98 15.83
N LEU A 35 0.31 -4.98 14.96
CA LEU A 35 -0.79 -5.94 14.95
C LEU A 35 -0.44 -7.16 15.82
N ASN A 36 -1.45 -7.71 16.52
CA ASN A 36 -1.27 -8.83 17.44
C ASN A 36 -0.77 -10.14 16.78
N THR A 37 -0.90 -10.26 15.46
CA THR A 37 -0.41 -11.38 14.65
C THR A 37 1.07 -11.25 14.26
N HIS A 38 1.65 -10.05 14.34
CA HIS A 38 3.03 -9.75 13.91
C HIS A 38 4.05 -10.02 15.02
N LYS A 39 4.08 -11.27 15.51
CA LYS A 39 4.96 -11.70 16.59
C LYS A 39 6.03 -12.64 16.09
N ALA A 40 7.26 -12.49 16.57
CA ALA A 40 8.33 -13.45 16.35
C ALA A 40 7.96 -14.88 16.81
N ALA A 41 7.09 -14.99 17.83
CA ALA A 41 6.59 -16.26 18.34
C ALA A 41 5.86 -17.10 17.26
N SER A 42 5.19 -16.46 16.30
CA SER A 42 4.49 -17.16 15.21
C SER A 42 5.41 -18.06 14.38
N LEU A 43 6.69 -17.71 14.26
CA LEU A 43 7.68 -18.54 13.55
C LEU A 43 7.97 -19.84 14.29
N TYR A 44 7.97 -19.82 15.63
CA TYR A 44 8.15 -21.01 16.45
C TYR A 44 6.88 -21.88 16.50
N GLU A 45 5.71 -21.28 16.33
CA GLU A 45 4.45 -22.02 16.22
C GLU A 45 4.34 -22.76 14.88
N ARG A 46 4.89 -22.19 13.79
CA ARG A 46 4.79 -22.75 12.44
C ARG A 46 5.93 -23.68 12.04
N PHE A 47 7.15 -23.39 12.46
CA PHE A 47 8.38 -24.07 12.00
C PHE A 47 9.13 -24.74 13.15
N ALA A 48 10.00 -25.71 12.79
CA ALA A 48 10.92 -26.30 13.75
C ALA A 48 11.81 -25.21 14.40
N PRO A 49 12.18 -25.32 15.68
CA PRO A 49 12.93 -24.27 16.38
C PRO A 49 14.26 -23.88 15.72
N GLU A 50 14.92 -24.81 15.03
CA GLU A 50 16.14 -24.52 14.26
C GLU A 50 15.87 -23.60 13.06
N GLU A 51 14.82 -23.91 12.30
CA GLU A 51 14.43 -23.12 11.13
C GLU A 51 13.89 -21.73 11.55
N ALA A 52 13.04 -21.69 12.59
CA ALA A 52 12.55 -20.42 13.14
C ALA A 52 13.70 -19.49 13.56
N ARG A 53 14.73 -20.04 14.25
CA ARG A 53 15.94 -19.29 14.63
C ARG A 53 16.75 -18.83 13.42
N ARG A 54 16.89 -19.66 12.38
CA ARG A 54 17.58 -19.29 11.13
C ARG A 54 16.91 -18.08 10.48
N ILE A 55 15.59 -18.09 10.38
CA ILE A 55 14.79 -17.02 9.79
C ILE A 55 14.89 -15.74 10.65
N LEU A 56 14.67 -15.85 11.97
CA LEU A 56 14.74 -14.72 12.89
C LEU A 56 16.11 -14.05 12.94
N ARG A 57 17.22 -14.80 12.79
CA ARG A 57 18.57 -14.21 12.76
C ARG A 57 18.79 -13.26 11.58
N LYS A 58 18.07 -13.47 10.47
CA LYS A 58 18.12 -12.59 9.30
C LYS A 58 17.12 -11.44 9.38
N LEU A 59 16.09 -11.51 10.22
CA LEU A 59 15.03 -10.51 10.30
C LEU A 59 15.27 -9.52 11.44
N GLU A 60 15.14 -8.23 11.14
CA GLU A 60 15.14 -7.15 12.13
C GLU A 60 13.79 -6.43 12.05
N PHE A 61 12.95 -6.56 13.09
CA PHE A 61 11.61 -5.97 13.11
C PHE A 61 11.64 -4.55 13.68
N HIS A 62 11.06 -3.61 12.94
CA HIS A 62 10.81 -2.25 13.38
C HIS A 62 9.30 -2.00 13.41
N TYR A 63 8.77 -1.64 14.58
CA TYR A 63 7.36 -1.35 14.75
C TYR A 63 7.08 0.14 14.65
N MET A 64 6.02 0.49 13.92
CA MET A 64 5.55 1.87 13.83
C MET A 64 5.06 2.37 15.20
N PRO A 65 5.27 3.66 15.55
CA PRO A 65 4.72 4.24 16.76
C PRO A 65 3.19 4.18 16.75
N LYS A 66 2.58 3.98 17.92
CA LYS A 66 1.13 3.70 18.06
C LYS A 66 0.20 4.71 17.38
N HIS A 67 0.63 5.97 17.23
CA HIS A 67 -0.16 7.05 16.63
C HIS A 67 0.41 7.56 15.30
N GLY A 68 1.28 6.77 14.66
CA GLY A 68 1.95 7.13 13.40
C GLY A 68 1.36 6.47 12.16
N SER A 69 0.06 6.21 12.10
CA SER A 69 -0.58 5.53 10.94
C SER A 69 -0.38 6.27 9.63
N TRP A 70 -0.30 7.61 9.65
CA TRP A 70 -0.03 8.44 8.47
C TRP A 70 1.33 8.18 7.81
N LEU A 71 2.27 7.53 8.51
CA LEU A 71 3.57 7.11 7.99
C LEU A 71 3.59 5.64 7.53
N ASN A 72 2.47 4.92 7.62
CA ASN A 72 2.42 3.52 7.22
C ASN A 72 2.47 3.39 5.68
N MET A 73 3.65 3.06 5.17
CA MET A 73 3.89 2.89 3.74
C MET A 73 2.95 1.87 3.09
N ALA A 74 2.61 0.79 3.80
CA ALA A 74 1.72 -0.24 3.29
C ALA A 74 0.29 0.30 3.10
N GLU A 75 -0.21 1.11 4.03
CA GLU A 75 -1.52 1.77 3.90
C GLU A 75 -1.55 2.77 2.75
N ILE A 76 -0.47 3.52 2.57
CA ILE A 76 -0.35 4.47 1.44
C ILE A 76 -0.40 3.73 0.10
N GLU A 77 0.36 2.64 -0.05
CA GLU A 77 0.35 1.83 -1.27
C GLU A 77 -1.01 1.19 -1.53
N LEU A 78 -1.68 0.67 -0.49
CA LEU A 78 -3.04 0.15 -0.61
C LEU A 78 -4.05 1.24 -1.01
N SER A 79 -3.91 2.47 -0.50
CA SER A 79 -4.73 3.60 -0.91
C SER A 79 -4.52 3.97 -2.38
N VAL A 80 -3.29 3.86 -2.89
CA VAL A 80 -3.01 4.11 -4.30
C VAL A 80 -3.56 2.98 -5.17
N LEU A 81 -3.36 1.71 -4.79
CA LEU A 81 -3.97 0.56 -5.46
C LEU A 81 -5.49 0.69 -5.53
N SER A 82 -6.12 1.05 -4.41
CA SER A 82 -7.57 1.22 -4.34
C SER A 82 -8.08 2.28 -5.33
N ARG A 83 -7.41 3.44 -5.40
CA ARG A 83 -7.81 4.52 -6.31
C ARG A 83 -7.49 4.28 -7.78
N GLN A 84 -6.48 3.46 -8.08
CA GLN A 84 -6.00 3.25 -9.46
C GLN A 84 -6.51 1.97 -10.11
N CYS A 85 -6.79 0.93 -9.31
CA CYS A 85 -7.11 -0.40 -9.80
C CYS A 85 -8.46 -0.92 -9.27
N LEU A 86 -8.85 -0.53 -8.05
CA LEU A 86 -10.03 -1.08 -7.36
C LEU A 86 -11.15 -0.04 -7.19
N ASP A 87 -11.21 0.98 -8.04
CA ASP A 87 -12.26 2.02 -8.03
C ASP A 87 -13.60 1.51 -8.62
N ARG A 88 -13.63 0.26 -9.07
CA ARG A 88 -14.77 -0.45 -9.65
C ARG A 88 -15.02 -1.78 -8.95
N ARG A 89 -16.25 -2.28 -9.03
CA ARG A 89 -16.60 -3.62 -8.52
C ARG A 89 -16.06 -4.69 -9.47
N ILE A 90 -15.31 -5.64 -8.92
CA ILE A 90 -14.80 -6.82 -9.63
C ILE A 90 -15.41 -8.05 -8.93
N GLY A 91 -16.21 -8.82 -9.65
CA GLY A 91 -16.97 -9.94 -9.08
C GLY A 91 -16.23 -11.28 -9.08
N GLU A 92 -15.12 -11.38 -9.80
CA GLU A 92 -14.38 -12.63 -10.01
C GLU A 92 -12.94 -12.50 -9.50
N GLU A 93 -12.49 -13.48 -8.71
CA GLU A 93 -11.16 -13.48 -8.09
C GLU A 93 -10.02 -13.53 -9.13
N GLU A 94 -10.20 -14.29 -10.21
CA GLU A 94 -9.20 -14.40 -11.27
C GLU A 94 -8.96 -13.05 -11.96
N THR A 95 -10.05 -12.35 -12.27
CA THR A 95 -9.99 -11.01 -12.84
C THR A 95 -9.33 -10.04 -11.87
N LEU A 96 -9.66 -10.09 -10.57
CA LEU A 96 -9.03 -9.25 -9.55
C LEU A 96 -7.51 -9.50 -9.47
N THR A 97 -7.08 -10.76 -9.45
CA THR A 97 -5.67 -11.16 -9.36
C THR A 97 -4.88 -10.68 -10.58
N ARG A 98 -5.46 -10.83 -11.78
CA ARG A 98 -4.87 -10.37 -13.04
C ARG A 98 -4.66 -8.85 -13.04
N GLU A 99 -5.66 -8.09 -12.63
CA GLU A 99 -5.61 -6.62 -12.61
C GLU A 99 -4.57 -6.11 -11.60
N ILE A 100 -4.55 -6.67 -10.38
CA ILE A 100 -3.54 -6.34 -9.37
C ILE A 100 -2.13 -6.66 -9.87
N ARG A 101 -1.95 -7.80 -10.54
CA ARG A 101 -0.66 -8.19 -11.11
C ARG A 101 -0.18 -7.19 -12.17
N GLN A 102 -1.04 -6.86 -13.12
CA GLN A 102 -0.73 -5.87 -14.18
C GLN A 102 -0.41 -4.50 -13.59
N TRP A 103 -1.19 -4.05 -12.61
CA TRP A 103 -0.93 -2.78 -11.91
C TRP A 103 0.42 -2.81 -11.18
N LYS A 104 0.75 -3.91 -10.49
CA LYS A 104 2.04 -4.07 -9.78
C LYS A 104 3.22 -4.02 -10.74
N GLU A 105 3.12 -4.70 -11.88
CA GLU A 105 4.16 -4.73 -12.93
C GLU A 105 4.35 -3.34 -13.55
N ALA A 106 3.27 -2.64 -13.87
CA ALA A 106 3.32 -1.27 -14.40
C ALA A 106 3.96 -0.29 -13.39
N ARG A 107 3.63 -0.40 -12.10
CA ARG A 107 4.21 0.46 -11.06
C ARG A 107 5.69 0.15 -10.80
N SER A 108 6.08 -1.12 -10.85
CA SER A 108 7.47 -1.55 -10.64
C SER A 108 8.39 -1.12 -11.79
N THR A 109 7.86 -1.03 -13.01
CA THR A 109 8.60 -0.54 -14.18
C THR A 109 8.63 0.98 -14.28
N CYS A 110 7.61 1.65 -13.71
CA CYS A 110 7.47 3.10 -13.77
C CYS A 110 8.12 3.85 -12.59
N GLY A 111 8.14 3.24 -11.41
CA GLY A 111 8.97 3.71 -10.29
C GLY A 111 10.44 3.47 -10.61
N ARG A 112 11.33 4.37 -10.18
CA ARG A 112 12.77 4.05 -10.19
C ARG A 112 12.95 2.69 -9.50
N PRO A 113 13.67 1.73 -10.09
CA PRO A 113 14.03 0.55 -9.33
C PRO A 113 14.80 1.03 -8.10
N CYS A 114 14.32 0.65 -6.91
CA CYS A 114 15.20 0.62 -5.75
C CYS A 114 16.32 -0.33 -6.16
N SER A 115 17.46 0.23 -6.56
CA SER A 115 18.63 -0.56 -6.93
C SER A 115 18.93 -1.43 -5.72
N LYS A 116 18.83 -2.76 -5.89
CA LYS A 116 19.29 -3.73 -4.91
C LYS A 116 20.79 -3.54 -4.76
N THR A 117 21.19 -2.60 -3.91
CA THR A 117 22.58 -2.40 -3.57
C THR A 117 22.85 -3.34 -2.41
N SER A 118 23.33 -4.54 -2.73
CA SER A 118 24.12 -5.29 -1.76
C SER A 118 25.33 -4.40 -1.47
N SER A 119 25.36 -3.83 -0.27
CA SER A 119 26.50 -3.03 0.17
C SER A 119 27.70 -3.95 0.34
N ALA A 120 28.44 -4.19 -0.74
CA ALA A 120 29.82 -4.62 -0.67
C ALA A 120 30.63 -3.42 -0.16
N SER A 121 31.19 -3.56 1.03
CA SER A 121 32.10 -2.59 1.64
C SER A 121 33.30 -2.35 0.72
N GLY A 122 33.41 -1.14 0.18
CA GLY A 122 34.54 -0.72 -0.64
C GLY A 122 34.49 0.78 -0.88
N ARG A 123 35.09 1.54 0.03
CA ARG A 123 35.21 2.99 -0.04
C ARG A 123 36.19 3.36 -1.15
N SER A 124 35.74 3.90 -2.27
CA SER A 124 36.55 4.78 -3.12
C SER A 124 35.62 5.71 -3.90
N GLY A 125 35.95 7.00 -3.85
CA GLY A 125 35.09 8.08 -4.31
C GLY A 125 34.80 7.99 -5.80
N GLN A 126 33.52 8.15 -6.16
CA GLN A 126 33.14 8.46 -7.53
C GLN A 126 32.16 9.63 -7.51
N SER A 127 32.56 10.65 -8.26
CA SER A 127 31.87 11.91 -8.51
C SER A 127 30.40 11.70 -8.89
N PHE A 128 29.52 12.46 -8.25
CA PHE A 128 28.14 12.66 -8.68
C PHE A 128 28.14 13.34 -10.06
N THR A 129 27.84 12.60 -11.13
CA THR A 129 27.40 13.20 -12.38
C THR A 129 25.87 13.24 -12.39
N PRO A 130 25.23 14.38 -12.72
CA PRO A 130 23.80 14.39 -12.95
C PRO A 130 23.51 13.89 -14.37
N ARG A 131 22.32 13.29 -14.52
CA ARG A 131 21.52 13.20 -15.76
C ARG A 131 21.54 11.85 -16.49
N ALA A 132 20.52 11.06 -16.18
CA ALA A 132 19.71 10.44 -17.21
C ALA A 132 18.26 10.86 -16.96
N THR A 133 17.70 11.64 -17.89
CA THR A 133 16.28 11.99 -17.91
C THR A 133 15.50 10.69 -18.12
N ALA A 134 14.64 10.31 -17.17
CA ALA A 134 13.75 9.17 -17.35
C ALA A 134 12.87 9.36 -18.60
N PRO A 135 12.58 8.32 -19.38
CA PRO A 135 11.70 8.42 -20.53
C PRO A 135 10.32 8.91 -20.09
N ARG A 136 9.82 9.93 -20.80
CA ARG A 136 8.52 10.60 -20.59
C ARG A 136 7.28 9.71 -20.79
N SER A 137 7.44 8.41 -21.03
CA SER A 137 6.33 7.49 -21.34
C SER A 137 5.63 6.91 -20.12
N CYS A 138 6.12 7.21 -18.90
CA CYS A 138 5.37 6.97 -17.67
C CYS A 138 4.24 8.00 -17.51
N VAL A 139 3.31 7.99 -18.46
CA VAL A 139 1.99 8.55 -18.27
C VAL A 139 1.30 7.64 -17.28
N CYS A 140 1.44 7.95 -15.98
CA CYS A 140 0.38 7.61 -15.04
C CYS A 140 -0.89 8.21 -15.64
N GLN A 141 -1.69 7.40 -16.33
CA GLN A 141 -3.06 7.76 -16.65
C GLN A 141 -3.83 7.79 -15.34
N SER A 142 -3.57 8.80 -14.51
CA SER A 142 -4.61 9.35 -13.67
C SER A 142 -5.69 9.77 -14.66
N GLY A 143 -6.78 9.01 -14.72
CA GLY A 143 -7.97 9.39 -15.46
C GLY A 143 -8.44 10.75 -14.98
N ARG A 144 -7.91 11.82 -15.59
CA ARG A 144 -8.42 13.17 -15.46
C ARG A 144 -9.69 13.19 -16.30
N ARG A 145 -10.78 12.63 -15.75
CA ARG A 145 -12.10 12.84 -16.31
C ARG A 145 -12.41 14.31 -16.08
N SER A 146 -12.18 15.11 -17.11
CA SER A 146 -12.71 16.47 -17.20
C SER A 146 -14.22 16.38 -17.05
N LYS A 147 -14.73 16.70 -15.85
CA LYS A 147 -16.11 17.14 -15.70
C LYS A 147 -16.21 18.47 -16.42
N THR A 148 -16.51 18.44 -17.72
CA THR A 148 -17.12 19.56 -18.40
C THR A 148 -18.47 19.78 -17.73
N ALA A 149 -18.51 20.67 -16.74
CA ALA A 149 -19.74 21.22 -16.21
C ALA A 149 -20.35 22.08 -17.32
N SER A 150 -21.20 21.49 -18.15
CA SER A 150 -22.12 22.22 -19.00
C SER A 150 -23.14 22.90 -18.10
N ARG A 151 -22.81 24.13 -17.69
CA ARG A 151 -23.67 25.05 -16.97
C ARG A 151 -24.77 25.54 -17.92
N THR A 152 -25.83 24.77 -18.08
CA THR A 152 -27.09 25.28 -18.63
C THR A 152 -27.78 26.08 -17.52
N LYS A 153 -27.77 27.40 -17.65
CA LYS A 153 -28.66 28.29 -16.91
C LYS A 153 -30.08 28.03 -17.41
N SER A 154 -30.93 27.40 -16.60
CA SER A 154 -32.38 27.55 -16.74
C SER A 154 -32.88 28.47 -15.62
N SER A 155 -33.46 29.56 -16.06
CA SER A 155 -34.11 30.61 -15.29
C SER A 155 -35.40 30.11 -14.64
N GLY A 156 -35.63 30.51 -13.39
CA GLY A 156 -36.96 30.85 -12.86
C GLY A 156 -37.84 29.70 -12.39
N SER A 157 -38.03 29.59 -11.07
CA SER A 157 -39.35 29.72 -10.45
C SER A 157 -39.20 29.70 -8.93
N SER A 158 -39.55 30.84 -8.32
CA SER A 158 -39.66 31.05 -6.88
C SER A 158 -40.68 30.07 -6.29
N LYS A 159 -40.25 29.23 -5.33
CA LYS A 159 -41.18 28.51 -4.45
C LYS A 159 -40.97 29.00 -3.02
N SER A 160 -41.96 29.76 -2.60
CA SER A 160 -42.23 30.22 -1.23
C SER A 160 -42.35 29.06 -0.25
N TRP A 161 -41.77 29.22 0.93
CA TRP A 161 -41.95 28.33 2.08
C TRP A 161 -43.08 28.88 2.97
N PRO A 162 -44.09 28.09 3.36
CA PRO A 162 -45.05 28.54 4.36
C PRO A 162 -44.43 28.40 5.76
N THR A 163 -44.12 29.55 6.37
CA THR A 163 -43.86 29.65 7.82
C THR A 163 -45.12 30.22 8.45
N THR A 164 -45.95 29.39 9.06
CA THR A 164 -47.02 29.85 9.95
C THR A 164 -46.65 29.44 11.38
N LEU A 165 -46.01 30.38 12.07
CA LEU A 165 -46.00 30.46 13.52
C LEU A 165 -47.32 31.12 13.94
N THR A 166 -48.17 30.40 14.67
CA THR A 166 -49.38 30.94 15.28
C THR A 166 -49.35 30.68 16.79
N THR A 167 -49.11 31.75 17.55
CA THR A 167 -49.48 31.99 18.96
C THR A 167 -49.37 33.52 19.12
N PRO A 168 -50.20 34.26 19.88
CA PRO A 168 -50.76 33.98 21.21
C PRO A 168 -52.29 34.32 21.27
N ALA A 169 -53.05 34.39 22.37
CA ALA A 169 -52.80 34.83 23.73
C ALA A 169 -53.92 34.41 24.69
N SER A 170 -53.61 34.59 25.97
CA SER A 170 -54.37 34.45 27.21
C SER A 170 -55.78 35.05 27.24
N THR A 171 -56.68 34.41 28.01
CA THR A 171 -57.49 35.04 29.07
C THR A 171 -57.80 33.96 30.11
#